data_AF-A0A3Q3A0M2-F1
#
_entry.id   AF-A0A3Q3A0M2-F1
#
_cell.length_a   1.000
_cell.length_b   1.000
_cell.length_c   1.000
_cell.angle_alpha   90.00
_cell.angle_beta   90.00
_cell.angle_gamma   90.00
#
_symmetry.space_group_name_H-M   'P 1'
#
loop_
_entity.id
_entity.type
_entity.pdbx_description
1 polymer ?
#
loop_
_entity_poly.entity_id
_entity_poly.type
_entity_poly.pdbx_seq_one_letter_code
_entity_poly.pdbx_strand_id
1 'polypeptide(L)'
;MLYRASRAALICPVPPSRMGVTCGGRLNLSRGNLQSPSDSGRETEREADMSLTDKDKAAVKALWAKISKSADAIGAEALGRLVTVYPQTKTYFAHWPDLSASSPSVKNHGKKIMGGVTLAVAKIDDLTNGLLDLSELHAFKLRVDPANFKLLSHCLLVVIAAMFPNDFTPEAHVSMDKFLCNLALGLSERYR
;
A
#
# COMPACT_ATOMS: atom_id res chain seq x y z
N MET A 1 0.01 43.63 -7.04
CA MET A 1 0.76 42.74 -7.95
C MET A 1 0.35 41.31 -7.67
N LEU A 2 -0.47 40.75 -8.56
CA LEU A 2 -1.01 39.39 -8.51
C LEU A 2 0.01 38.44 -9.17
N TYR A 3 0.45 37.39 -8.46
CA TYR A 3 1.20 36.30 -9.06
C TYR A 3 0.24 35.11 -9.30
N ARG A 4 -0.20 34.99 -10.55
CA ARG A 4 -0.74 33.76 -11.15
C ARG A 4 0.41 33.09 -11.91
N ALA A 5 0.68 31.82 -11.60
CA ALA A 5 1.40 30.90 -12.48
C ALA A 5 0.79 29.50 -12.25
N SER A 6 -0.23 29.15 -13.02
CA SER A 6 -0.16 28.28 -14.21
C SER A 6 0.08 26.80 -13.88
N ARG A 7 -1.05 26.10 -13.75
CA ARG A 7 -1.22 24.67 -14.00
C ARG A 7 -1.28 24.43 -15.51
N ALA A 8 -0.48 23.49 -16.01
CA ALA A 8 -0.60 22.69 -17.24
C ALA A 8 0.73 21.94 -17.41
N ALA A 9 0.87 20.69 -17.82
CA ALA A 9 -0.02 19.66 -18.30
C ALA A 9 0.78 18.34 -18.24
N LEU A 10 0.14 17.22 -17.94
CA LEU A 10 0.56 15.90 -18.44
C LEU A 10 -0.60 14.92 -18.27
N ILE A 11 -1.45 14.93 -19.29
CA ILE A 11 -2.40 13.86 -19.61
C ILE A 11 -1.69 13.04 -20.70
N CYS A 12 -1.41 11.76 -20.44
CA CYS A 12 -1.17 10.78 -21.48
C CYS A 12 -2.34 9.77 -21.45
N PRO A 13 -3.09 9.60 -22.54
CA PRO A 13 -4.13 8.59 -22.65
C PRO A 13 -3.50 7.23 -23.04
N VAL A 14 -3.88 6.17 -22.31
CA VAL A 14 -3.58 4.77 -22.67
C VAL A 14 -4.61 4.29 -23.70
N PRO A 15 -4.21 3.73 -24.86
CA PRO A 15 -5.14 3.24 -25.87
C PRO A 15 -5.72 1.84 -25.52
N PRO A 16 -6.97 1.54 -25.91
CA PRO A 16 -7.55 0.20 -25.76
C PRO A 16 -7.17 -0.71 -26.94
N SER A 17 -6.36 -1.74 -26.69
CA SER A 17 -6.09 -2.79 -27.67
C SER A 17 -7.28 -3.74 -27.78
N ARG A 18 -7.99 -3.60 -28.90
CA ARG A 18 -9.05 -4.48 -29.40
C ARG A 18 -8.41 -5.70 -30.07
N MET A 19 -8.48 -6.88 -29.45
CA MET A 19 -8.31 -8.14 -30.17
C MET A 19 -9.65 -8.86 -30.24
N GLY A 20 -10.25 -8.82 -31.43
CA GLY A 20 -11.30 -9.75 -31.80
C GLY A 20 -10.68 -11.08 -32.19
N VAL A 21 -11.24 -12.17 -31.66
CA VAL A 21 -11.06 -13.51 -32.22
C VAL A 21 -12.43 -13.97 -32.67
N THR A 22 -12.66 -13.94 -33.98
CA THR A 22 -13.73 -14.69 -34.64
C THR A 22 -13.16 -16.05 -35.02
N CYS A 23 -13.74 -17.13 -34.52
CA CYS A 23 -13.86 -18.35 -35.31
C CYS A 23 -15.02 -19.21 -34.77
N GLY A 24 -16.10 -19.27 -35.54
CA GLY A 24 -17.17 -20.23 -35.33
C GLY A 24 -16.75 -21.62 -35.79
N GLY A 25 -17.23 -22.66 -35.10
CA GLY A 25 -16.94 -24.03 -35.52
C GLY A 25 -17.47 -25.12 -34.61
N ARG A 26 -18.75 -25.44 -34.79
CA ARG A 26 -19.32 -26.80 -34.72
C ARG A 26 -19.48 -27.44 -33.32
N LEU A 27 -20.75 -27.49 -32.90
CA LEU A 27 -21.30 -28.40 -31.89
C LEU A 27 -20.89 -29.84 -32.19
N ASN A 28 -20.29 -30.52 -31.20
CA ASN A 28 -20.38 -31.96 -31.10
C ASN A 28 -20.57 -32.34 -29.62
N LEU A 29 -21.75 -32.88 -29.35
CA LEU A 29 -22.22 -33.31 -28.05
C LEU A 29 -21.64 -34.71 -27.77
N SER A 30 -20.57 -34.77 -27.00
CA SER A 30 -20.12 -36.00 -26.35
C SER A 30 -20.04 -35.77 -24.86
N ARG A 31 -20.87 -36.50 -24.11
CA ARG A 31 -20.86 -36.61 -22.65
C ARG A 31 -19.46 -37.00 -22.19
N GLY A 32 -18.70 -36.02 -21.70
CA GLY A 32 -17.46 -36.19 -20.96
C GLY A 32 -17.57 -35.42 -19.66
N ASN A 33 -17.39 -36.13 -18.55
CA ASN A 33 -17.41 -35.61 -17.19
C ASN A 33 -16.39 -34.47 -17.04
N LEU A 34 -16.86 -33.22 -16.95
CA LEU A 34 -16.01 -32.04 -16.75
C LEU A 34 -15.83 -31.83 -15.24
N GLN A 35 -14.93 -32.61 -14.64
CA GLN A 35 -14.37 -32.22 -13.35
C GLN A 35 -13.48 -31.00 -13.62
N SER A 36 -13.90 -29.83 -13.15
CA SER A 36 -13.08 -28.62 -13.15
C SER A 36 -11.74 -28.92 -12.47
N PRO A 37 -10.58 -28.57 -13.06
CA PRO A 37 -9.31 -28.61 -12.36
C PRO A 37 -9.43 -27.67 -11.15
N SER A 38 -9.23 -28.21 -9.95
CA SER A 38 -9.15 -27.43 -8.72
C SER A 38 -8.00 -26.43 -8.84
N ASP A 39 -8.31 -25.14 -8.67
CA ASP A 39 -7.41 -23.98 -8.74
C ASP A 39 -6.37 -23.94 -7.58
N SER A 40 -6.23 -25.04 -6.83
CA SER A 40 -5.44 -25.12 -5.60
C SER A 40 -3.92 -25.06 -5.81
N GLY A 41 -3.45 -25.11 -7.06
CA GLY A 41 -2.02 -25.00 -7.38
C GLY A 41 -1.55 -23.58 -7.73
N ARG A 42 -2.47 -22.67 -8.06
CA ARG A 42 -2.13 -21.31 -8.51
C ARG A 42 -2.18 -20.27 -7.38
N GLU A 43 -2.83 -20.61 -6.27
CA GLU A 43 -2.89 -19.80 -5.06
C GLU A 43 -1.62 -19.96 -4.20
N THR A 44 -1.05 -21.18 -4.16
CA THR A 44 0.17 -21.47 -3.38
C THR A 44 1.44 -20.80 -3.94
N GLU A 45 1.51 -20.54 -5.25
CA GLU A 45 2.64 -19.82 -5.86
C GLU A 45 2.56 -18.30 -5.64
N ARG A 46 1.35 -17.73 -5.53
CA ARG A 46 1.14 -16.32 -5.18
C ARG A 46 1.36 -16.02 -3.70
N GLU A 47 1.05 -16.97 -2.80
CA GLU A 47 1.36 -16.85 -1.38
C GLU A 47 2.87 -16.89 -1.10
N ALA A 48 3.63 -17.68 -1.86
CA ALA A 48 5.10 -17.71 -1.75
C ALA A 48 5.74 -16.35 -2.13
N ASP A 49 5.14 -15.63 -3.09
CA ASP A 49 5.64 -14.34 -3.61
C ASP A 49 5.48 -13.19 -2.61
N MET A 50 4.58 -13.29 -1.62
CA MET A 50 4.32 -12.21 -0.66
C MET A 50 5.14 -12.30 0.63
N SER A 51 5.84 -13.41 0.89
CA SER A 51 6.72 -13.53 2.05
C SER A 51 8.02 -12.74 1.86
N LEU A 52 8.55 -12.14 2.94
CA LEU A 52 9.79 -11.36 2.89
C LEU A 52 11.02 -12.27 2.89
N THR A 53 11.74 -12.29 1.77
CA THR A 53 13.04 -12.96 1.68
C THR A 53 14.12 -12.15 2.41
N ASP A 54 15.26 -12.76 2.72
CA ASP A 54 16.39 -12.03 3.35
C ASP A 54 16.89 -10.87 2.49
N LYS A 55 16.80 -11.01 1.16
CA LYS A 55 17.09 -9.93 0.20
C LYS A 55 16.10 -8.78 0.34
N ASP A 56 14.80 -9.09 0.42
CA ASP A 56 13.74 -8.08 0.60
C ASP A 56 13.95 -7.33 1.93
N LYS A 57 14.24 -8.05 3.02
CA LYS A 57 14.50 -7.46 4.33
C LYS A 57 15.71 -6.53 4.30
N ALA A 58 16.79 -6.93 3.64
CA ALA A 58 17.99 -6.10 3.49
C ALA A 58 17.70 -4.84 2.66
N ALA A 59 16.98 -4.98 1.55
CA ALA A 59 16.59 -3.86 0.69
C ALA A 59 15.69 -2.85 1.44
N VAL A 60 14.70 -3.33 2.20
CA VAL A 60 13.83 -2.49 3.03
C VAL A 60 14.63 -1.75 4.09
N LYS A 61 15.53 -2.42 4.82
CA LYS A 61 16.39 -1.77 5.82
C LYS A 61 17.32 -0.74 5.18
N ALA A 62 17.90 -1.03 4.01
CA ALA A 62 18.77 -0.12 3.29
C ALA A 62 18.01 1.13 2.80
N LEU A 63 16.82 0.96 2.23
CA LEU A 63 15.97 2.08 1.83
C LEU A 63 15.54 2.89 3.05
N TRP A 64 15.08 2.22 4.11
CA TRP A 64 14.64 2.85 5.36
C TRP A 64 15.74 3.71 5.99
N ALA A 65 16.99 3.23 6.00
CA ALA A 65 18.13 3.98 6.52
C ALA A 65 18.32 5.33 5.81
N LYS A 66 18.01 5.42 4.51
CA LYS A 66 18.11 6.66 3.73
C LYS A 66 16.93 7.59 3.98
N ILE A 67 15.70 7.06 4.01
CA ILE A 67 14.47 7.87 4.08
C ILE A 67 14.06 8.25 5.52
N SER A 68 14.59 7.56 6.54
CA SER A 68 14.20 7.73 7.95
C SER A 68 14.31 9.17 8.45
N LYS A 69 15.26 9.96 7.96
CA LYS A 69 15.43 11.38 8.31
C LYS A 69 14.27 12.26 7.85
N SER A 70 13.54 11.83 6.82
CA SER A 70 12.39 12.52 6.25
C SER A 70 11.08 11.82 6.58
N ALA A 71 11.08 10.84 7.50
CA ALA A 71 9.90 10.04 7.85
C ALA A 71 8.71 10.93 8.23
N ASP A 72 8.89 11.94 9.08
CA ASP A 72 7.81 12.84 9.51
C ASP A 72 7.14 13.56 8.31
N ALA A 73 7.93 13.96 7.31
CA ALA A 73 7.42 14.60 6.09
C ALA A 73 6.70 13.59 5.17
N ILE A 74 7.28 12.40 5.00
CA ILE A 74 6.70 11.31 4.21
C ILE A 74 5.33 10.93 4.76
N GLY A 75 5.22 10.77 6.08
CA GLY A 75 3.97 10.40 6.75
C GLY A 75 2.87 11.45 6.59
N ALA A 76 3.23 12.74 6.72
CA ALA A 76 2.28 13.84 6.56
C ALA A 76 1.77 13.93 5.11
N GLU A 77 2.67 13.81 4.12
CA GLU A 77 2.29 13.87 2.71
C GLU A 77 1.48 12.63 2.30
N ALA A 78 1.86 11.43 2.76
CA ALA A 78 1.13 10.20 2.47
C ALA A 78 -0.28 10.23 3.04
N LEU A 79 -0.46 10.70 4.28
CA LEU A 79 -1.78 10.85 4.89
C LEU A 79 -2.61 11.92 4.17
N GLY A 80 -2.00 13.05 3.81
CA GLY A 80 -2.65 14.09 3.02
C GLY A 80 -3.13 13.59 1.64
N ARG A 81 -2.32 12.76 0.97
CA ARG A 81 -2.69 12.10 -0.29
C ARG A 81 -3.82 11.09 -0.08
N LEU A 82 -3.76 10.28 0.98
CA LEU A 82 -4.80 9.30 1.30
C LEU A 82 -6.17 9.97 1.40
N VAL A 83 -6.29 11.00 2.24
CA VAL A 83 -7.58 11.67 2.45
C VAL A 83 -8.03 12.46 1.23
N THR A 84 -7.12 12.88 0.35
CA THR A 84 -7.47 13.63 -0.87
C THR A 84 -7.90 12.70 -2.01
N VAL A 85 -7.14 11.63 -2.26
CA VAL A 85 -7.35 10.70 -3.38
C VAL A 85 -8.42 9.65 -3.06
N TYR A 86 -8.56 9.29 -1.79
CA TYR A 86 -9.50 8.28 -1.30
C TYR A 86 -10.47 8.88 -0.26
N PRO A 87 -11.50 9.64 -0.70
CA PRO A 87 -12.40 10.37 0.19
C PRO A 87 -13.12 9.50 1.23
N GLN A 88 -13.32 8.20 0.94
CA GLN A 88 -13.91 7.25 1.88
C GLN A 88 -13.12 7.14 3.20
N THR A 89 -11.82 7.43 3.18
CA THR A 89 -10.95 7.38 4.37
C THR A 89 -11.12 8.60 5.28
N LYS A 90 -11.77 9.67 4.81
CA LYS A 90 -11.98 10.90 5.60
C LYS A 90 -12.86 10.68 6.82
N THR A 91 -13.74 9.67 6.77
CA THR A 91 -14.69 9.36 7.85
C THR A 91 -13.98 9.05 9.17
N TYR A 92 -12.82 8.38 9.11
CA TYR A 92 -11.99 8.09 10.29
C TYR A 92 -11.37 9.34 10.93
N PHE A 93 -11.26 10.44 10.19
CA PHE A 93 -10.62 11.69 10.61
C PHE A 93 -11.59 12.86 10.73
N ALA A 94 -12.90 12.61 10.73
CA ALA A 94 -13.94 13.65 10.76
C ALA A 94 -13.89 14.58 11.98
N HIS A 95 -13.17 14.20 13.03
CA HIS A 95 -12.95 14.98 14.24
C HIS A 95 -11.87 16.06 14.10
N TRP A 96 -11.10 16.08 12.99
CA TRP A 96 -10.11 17.13 12.74
C TRP A 96 -10.71 18.30 11.96
N PRO A 97 -10.36 19.55 12.33
CA PRO A 97 -10.88 20.74 11.65
C PRO A 97 -10.28 20.94 10.25
N ASP A 98 -9.08 20.41 10.00
CA ASP A 98 -8.39 20.50 8.72
C ASP A 98 -7.67 19.17 8.41
N LEU A 99 -7.93 18.65 7.21
CA LEU A 99 -7.37 17.42 6.64
C LEU A 99 -6.30 17.71 5.56
N SER A 100 -5.91 18.96 5.36
CA SER A 100 -4.84 19.33 4.44
C SER A 100 -3.50 18.73 4.89
N ALA A 101 -2.59 18.43 3.95
CA ALA A 101 -1.25 17.93 4.26
C ALA A 101 -0.43 18.90 5.15
N SER A 102 -0.78 20.20 5.14
CA SER A 102 -0.17 21.23 5.97
C SER A 102 -0.71 21.27 7.41
N SER A 103 -1.86 20.65 7.67
CA SER A 103 -2.55 20.66 8.97
C SER A 103 -1.66 20.09 10.08
N PRO A 104 -1.59 20.73 11.25
CA PRO A 104 -0.88 20.19 12.41
C PRO A 104 -1.37 18.80 12.81
N SER A 105 -2.67 18.53 12.70
CA SER A 105 -3.26 17.22 13.02
C SER A 105 -2.75 16.13 12.09
N VAL A 106 -2.73 16.41 10.78
CA VAL A 106 -2.23 15.49 9.75
C VAL A 106 -0.72 15.24 9.93
N LYS A 107 0.07 16.28 10.22
CA LYS A 107 1.52 16.13 10.50
C LYS A 107 1.78 15.29 11.74
N ASN A 108 1.08 15.57 12.83
CA ASN A 108 1.24 14.83 14.09
C ASN A 108 0.80 13.37 13.95
N HIS A 109 -0.26 13.09 13.19
CA HIS A 109 -0.68 11.72 12.94
C HIS A 109 0.22 10.99 11.94
N GLY A 110 0.68 11.68 10.89
CA GLY A 110 1.68 11.17 9.96
C GLY A 110 2.95 10.71 10.68
N LYS A 111 3.42 11.47 11.67
CA LYS A 111 4.52 11.05 12.55
C LYS A 111 4.23 9.75 13.31
N LYS A 112 3.01 9.58 13.82
CA LYS A 112 2.61 8.33 14.50
C LYS A 112 2.59 7.14 13.55
N ILE A 113 2.06 7.32 12.34
CA ILE A 113 2.06 6.29 11.29
C ILE A 113 3.51 5.85 11.01
N MET A 114 4.41 6.81 10.79
CA MET A 114 5.80 6.49 10.46
C MET A 114 6.58 5.93 11.66
N GLY A 115 6.20 6.28 12.89
CA GLY A 115 6.67 5.59 14.09
C GLY A 115 6.28 4.10 14.09
N GLY A 116 5.05 3.78 13.70
CA GLY A 116 4.59 2.40 13.50
C GLY A 116 5.36 1.67 12.39
N VAL A 117 5.62 2.34 11.26
CA VAL A 117 6.46 1.79 10.18
C VAL A 117 7.90 1.55 10.67
N THR A 118 8.47 2.45 11.47
CA THR A 118 9.79 2.29 12.07
C THR A 118 9.85 1.05 12.96
N LEU A 119 8.83 0.85 13.79
CA LEU A 119 8.69 -0.34 14.64
C LEU A 119 8.60 -1.61 13.78
N ALA A 120 7.80 -1.58 12.71
CA ALA A 120 7.68 -2.70 11.78
C ALA A 120 9.01 -3.06 11.09
N VAL A 121 9.80 -2.06 10.67
CA VAL A 121 11.15 -2.31 10.10
C VAL A 121 12.08 -2.94 11.15
N ALA A 122 11.99 -2.53 12.41
CA ALA A 122 12.75 -3.13 13.51
C ALA A 122 12.31 -4.57 13.84
N LYS A 123 11.04 -4.90 13.59
CA LYS A 123 10.41 -6.21 13.83
C LYS A 123 10.13 -6.98 12.54
N ILE A 124 10.90 -6.75 11.48
CA ILE A 124 10.63 -7.28 10.15
C ILE A 124 10.63 -8.82 10.07
N ASP A 125 11.27 -9.49 11.03
CA ASP A 125 11.31 -10.95 11.10
C ASP A 125 10.02 -11.57 11.69
N ASP A 126 9.28 -10.80 12.49
CA ASP A 126 8.02 -11.21 13.11
C ASP A 126 7.08 -9.99 13.27
N LEU A 127 6.43 -9.63 12.17
CA LEU A 127 5.55 -8.46 12.10
C LEU A 127 4.25 -8.67 12.87
N THR A 128 3.73 -9.90 12.91
CA THR A 128 2.47 -10.23 13.57
C THR A 128 2.57 -10.01 15.08
N ASN A 129 3.59 -10.58 15.73
CA ASN A 129 3.78 -10.37 17.16
C ASN A 129 4.33 -8.97 17.46
N GLY A 130 5.18 -8.43 16.58
CA GLY A 130 5.77 -7.10 16.75
C GLY A 130 4.77 -5.95 16.69
N LEU A 131 3.63 -6.13 16.02
CA LEU A 131 2.60 -5.12 15.84
C LEU A 131 1.29 -5.43 16.57
N LEU A 132 1.28 -6.41 17.49
CA LEU A 132 0.07 -6.89 18.17
C LEU A 132 -0.71 -5.74 18.84
N ASP A 133 -0.03 -4.88 19.61
CA ASP A 133 -0.66 -3.73 20.28
C ASP A 133 -1.29 -2.74 19.28
N LEU A 134 -0.63 -2.54 18.13
CA LEU A 134 -1.15 -1.69 17.05
C LEU A 134 -2.34 -2.36 16.36
N SER A 135 -2.31 -3.68 16.18
CA SER A 135 -3.42 -4.44 15.62
C SER A 135 -4.65 -4.34 16.53
N GLU A 136 -4.52 -4.53 17.83
CA GLU A 136 -5.63 -4.41 18.78
C GLU A 136 -6.21 -2.99 18.82
N LEU A 137 -5.34 -1.96 18.76
CA LEU A 137 -5.78 -0.57 18.65
C LEU A 137 -6.63 -0.34 17.39
N HIS A 138 -6.18 -0.81 16.23
CA HIS A 138 -6.90 -0.63 14.97
C HIS A 138 -8.16 -1.47 14.88
N ALA A 139 -8.14 -2.70 15.40
CA ALA A 139 -9.25 -3.64 15.39
C ALA A 139 -10.38 -3.23 16.36
N PHE A 140 -10.06 -3.02 17.63
CA PHE A 140 -11.08 -2.89 18.68
C PHE A 140 -11.48 -1.45 18.98
N LYS A 141 -10.51 -0.52 18.97
CA LYS A 141 -10.75 0.89 19.34
C LYS A 141 -11.10 1.76 18.14
N LEU A 142 -10.27 1.71 17.08
CA LEU A 142 -10.47 2.56 15.91
C LEU A 142 -11.42 1.94 14.88
N ARG A 143 -11.50 0.59 14.84
CA ARG A 143 -12.32 -0.19 13.91
C ARG A 143 -12.13 0.22 12.45
N VAL A 144 -10.87 0.43 12.06
CA VAL A 144 -10.52 0.80 10.68
C VAL A 144 -10.69 -0.41 9.77
N ASP A 145 -11.46 -0.33 8.70
CA ASP A 145 -11.56 -1.47 7.76
C ASP A 145 -10.16 -1.82 7.17
N PRO A 146 -9.70 -3.08 7.29
CA PRO A 146 -8.41 -3.55 6.78
C PRO A 146 -8.10 -3.20 5.32
N ALA A 147 -9.13 -3.03 4.49
CA ALA A 147 -8.95 -2.61 3.09
C ALA A 147 -8.23 -1.25 2.96
N ASN A 148 -8.38 -0.38 3.96
CA ASN A 148 -7.78 0.96 3.95
C ASN A 148 -6.27 0.96 4.19
N PHE A 149 -5.70 -0.08 4.82
CA PHE A 149 -4.25 -0.16 5.01
C PHE A 149 -3.52 -0.23 3.67
N LYS A 150 -4.08 -0.97 2.70
CA LYS A 150 -3.51 -1.07 1.34
C LYS A 150 -3.49 0.29 0.63
N LEU A 151 -4.50 1.13 0.86
CA LEU A 151 -4.57 2.48 0.29
C LEU A 151 -3.47 3.37 0.88
N LEU A 152 -3.25 3.30 2.19
CA LEU A 152 -2.16 4.03 2.85
C LEU A 152 -0.79 3.54 2.37
N SER A 153 -0.60 2.22 2.25
CA SER A 153 0.63 1.62 1.71
C SER A 153 0.95 2.15 0.31
N HIS A 154 -0.04 2.21 -0.57
CA HIS A 154 0.12 2.78 -1.90
C HIS A 154 0.52 4.27 -1.84
N CYS A 155 -0.13 5.07 -1.00
CA CYS A 155 0.23 6.48 -0.84
C CYS A 155 1.66 6.66 -0.30
N LEU A 156 2.13 5.78 0.60
CA LEU A 156 3.51 5.80 1.09
C LEU A 156 4.51 5.53 -0.03
N LEU A 157 4.27 4.52 -0.88
CA LEU A 157 5.14 4.21 -2.01
C LEU A 157 5.24 5.40 -2.98
N VAL A 158 4.11 6.03 -3.31
CA VAL A 158 4.07 7.21 -4.19
C VAL A 158 4.89 8.37 -3.63
N VAL A 159 4.81 8.63 -2.32
CA VAL A 159 5.57 9.72 -1.68
C VAL A 159 7.06 9.40 -1.63
N ILE A 160 7.43 8.17 -1.28
CA ILE A 160 8.83 7.74 -1.27
C ILE A 160 9.43 7.86 -2.67
N ALA A 161 8.71 7.43 -3.71
CA ALA A 161 9.14 7.56 -5.10
C ALA A 161 9.31 9.02 -5.53
N ALA A 162 8.42 9.92 -5.07
CA ALA A 162 8.48 11.34 -5.40
C ALA A 162 9.63 12.07 -4.69
N MET A 163 9.92 11.73 -3.43
CA MET A 163 10.95 12.39 -2.62
C MET A 163 12.36 11.80 -2.84
N PHE A 164 12.46 10.51 -3.13
CA PHE A 164 13.73 9.78 -3.25
C PHE A 164 13.82 8.99 -4.57
N PRO A 165 13.67 9.64 -5.73
CA PRO A 165 13.59 8.94 -7.03
C PRO A 165 14.86 8.15 -7.37
N ASN A 166 16.04 8.59 -6.90
CA ASN A 166 17.31 7.91 -7.16
C ASN A 166 17.52 6.66 -6.29
N ASP A 167 16.90 6.63 -5.11
CA ASP A 167 17.02 5.52 -4.16
C ASP A 167 15.89 4.50 -4.30
N PHE A 168 14.78 4.92 -4.92
CA PHE A 168 13.59 4.09 -5.15
C PHE A 168 13.70 3.30 -6.47
N THR A 169 14.66 2.37 -6.51
CA THR A 169 14.83 1.48 -7.66
C THR A 169 13.68 0.47 -7.78
N PRO A 170 13.48 -0.19 -8.94
CA PRO A 170 12.46 -1.23 -9.09
C PRO A 170 12.57 -2.36 -8.06
N GLU A 171 13.79 -2.75 -7.70
CA GLU A 171 14.06 -3.79 -6.69
C GLU A 171 13.68 -3.32 -5.29
N ALA A 172 14.01 -2.06 -4.95
CA ALA A 172 13.62 -1.44 -3.69
C ALA A 172 12.09 -1.27 -3.60
N HIS A 173 11.44 -0.95 -4.72
CA HIS A 173 9.98 -0.83 -4.80
C HIS A 173 9.29 -2.16 -4.51
N VAL A 174 9.67 -3.25 -5.20
CA VAL A 174 9.07 -4.58 -4.97
C VAL A 174 9.26 -5.03 -3.52
N SER A 175 10.47 -4.86 -2.97
CA SER A 175 10.77 -5.22 -1.58
C SER A 175 9.92 -4.41 -0.58
N MET A 176 9.78 -3.10 -0.82
CA MET A 176 9.01 -2.21 0.05
C MET A 176 7.51 -2.47 -0.05
N ASP A 177 6.98 -2.75 -1.25
CA ASP A 177 5.57 -3.10 -1.45
C ASP A 177 5.22 -4.40 -0.71
N LYS A 178 6.03 -5.44 -0.88
CA LYS A 178 5.91 -6.69 -0.11
C LYS A 178 5.92 -6.44 1.40
N PHE A 179 6.84 -5.60 1.88
CA PHE A 179 6.91 -5.26 3.30
C PHE A 179 5.65 -4.55 3.79
N LEU A 180 5.15 -3.57 3.05
CA LEU A 180 3.93 -2.85 3.40
C LEU A 180 2.67 -3.73 3.33
N CYS A 181 2.64 -4.73 2.44
CA CYS A 181 1.59 -5.75 2.44
C CYS A 181 1.64 -6.61 3.71
N ASN A 182 2.82 -7.10 4.10
CA ASN A 182 2.97 -7.89 5.33
C ASN A 182 2.67 -7.05 6.59
N LEU A 183 3.03 -5.76 6.59
CA LEU A 183 2.67 -4.83 7.65
C LEU A 183 1.14 -4.70 7.76
N ALA A 184 0.44 -4.55 6.63
CA ALA A 184 -1.01 -4.48 6.61
C ALA A 184 -1.67 -5.79 7.10
N LEU A 185 -1.09 -6.95 6.76
CA LEU A 185 -1.52 -8.25 7.29
C LEU A 185 -1.32 -8.33 8.81
N GLY A 186 -0.13 -7.98 9.31
CA GLY A 186 0.16 -7.96 10.76
C GLY A 186 -0.76 -7.01 11.54
N LEU A 187 -1.12 -5.85 10.98
CA LEU A 187 -2.12 -4.96 11.58
C LEU A 187 -3.53 -5.55 11.57
N SER A 188 -3.84 -6.44 10.64
CA SER A 188 -5.16 -7.04 10.48
C SER A 188 -5.37 -8.32 11.30
N GLU A 189 -4.35 -8.79 12.01
CA GLU A 189 -4.37 -10.07 12.74
C GLU A 189 -5.52 -10.17 13.74
N ARG A 190 -5.77 -9.12 14.53
CA ARG A 190 -6.72 -9.15 15.65
C ARG A 190 -8.16 -8.75 15.28
N TYR A 191 -8.48 -8.69 13.99
CA TYR A 191 -9.80 -8.27 13.51
C TYR A 191 -10.88 -9.35 13.61
N ARG A 192 -10.50 -10.60 13.88
CA ARG A 192 -11.41 -11.76 13.94
C ARG A 192 -11.04 -12.67 15.11
#